data_AF-A0A559J3H6-F1
#
_entry.id   AF-A0A559J3H6-F1
#
_cell.length_a   1.000
_cell.length_b   1.000
_cell.length_c   1.000
_cell.angle_alpha   90.00
_cell.angle_beta   90.00
_cell.angle_gamma   90.00
#
_symmetry.space_group_name_H-M   'P 1'
#
loop_
_entity.id
_entity.type
_entity.pdbx_description
1 polymer ?
#
loop_
_entity_poly.entity_id
_entity_poly.type
_entity_poly.pdbx_seq_one_letter_code
_entity_poly.pdbx_strand_id
1 'polypeptide(L)'
;MFGVRLFLINLHRGRRKFMRMRKSLLLLLATLLIVLTGCQAVGGVEVGTALKQLATVKSLESKGSFAIKINVAPNAKLDKEQREIVDVINSTRIETVTKVQDSNNVSVKGTAYIKDKKLGFHMLVDSKQMAVHVDGAKAPIVVPFAPEGMEGFDMEDLPILSPAVQNQFQEKFVSFFVKHAPNPTVIDVKATEETVFDQKLNVNRIHAEFGANETFDWTRGLIKSVIADEAGTKAWLKDVITTFGEVMKTMDDSAEVQLLFNNSETSANLAYSWLKDNGVKAVDEVEQEWKKLLKDLPNFAPLMSKDTNIKMDWFVDSQLTTHKMLSEFNLALPQDSDFPFTSVQIKQSAEYRNVNNPVSVDNLDTSKALKATDSTLTTGDWLRHFDSNSDIHKFMLETGFTSKHLTLPLLEEDGYEDWGYEHPRPIVEKGKTFVPLRYVAEAFDADVKWDKSKKQIRIVDDITQKVIILNVDSKSAKVDGKAVALKNAPKLVKGTVYVPLVEVANFLNVKAKFENHEYGKWISLDRN
;
A
#
# COMPACT_ATOMS: atom_id res chain seq x y z
N MET A 1 0.19 -36.42 -1.32
CA MET A 1 -1.12 -35.79 -0.98
C MET A 1 -1.69 -36.10 0.42
N PHE A 2 -1.24 -37.14 1.16
CA PHE A 2 -1.77 -37.40 2.51
C PHE A 2 -1.04 -36.65 3.67
N GLY A 3 0.23 -36.25 3.49
CA GLY A 3 0.95 -35.41 4.46
C GLY A 3 0.48 -33.94 4.50
N VAL A 4 0.08 -33.42 3.33
CA VAL A 4 -0.46 -32.05 3.20
C VAL A 4 -1.86 -31.94 3.83
N ARG A 5 -2.67 -33.01 3.81
CA ARG A 5 -3.99 -33.02 4.45
C ARG A 5 -3.92 -33.11 5.98
N LEU A 6 -2.96 -33.85 6.56
CA LEU A 6 -2.74 -33.85 8.02
C LEU A 6 -2.08 -32.56 8.52
N PHE A 7 -1.19 -31.94 7.72
CA PHE A 7 -0.64 -30.61 7.98
C PHE A 7 -1.74 -29.54 7.91
N LEU A 8 -2.64 -29.59 6.92
CA LEU A 8 -3.77 -28.66 6.77
C LEU A 8 -4.88 -28.85 7.82
N ILE A 9 -5.11 -30.06 8.33
CA ILE A 9 -6.12 -30.34 9.37
C ILE A 9 -5.61 -29.95 10.76
N ASN A 10 -4.34 -30.17 11.09
CA ASN A 10 -3.73 -29.66 12.32
C ASN A 10 -3.44 -28.14 12.25
N LEU A 11 -3.21 -27.56 11.07
CA LEU A 11 -3.28 -26.11 10.83
C LEU A 11 -4.71 -25.56 10.93
N HIS A 12 -5.77 -26.35 10.87
CA HIS A 12 -7.14 -25.82 10.91
C HIS A 12 -7.74 -25.73 12.32
N ARG A 13 -7.28 -26.53 13.28
CA ARG A 13 -7.81 -26.51 14.66
C ARG A 13 -7.00 -25.67 15.66
N GLY A 14 -5.68 -25.45 15.45
CA GLY A 14 -4.86 -24.54 16.28
C GLY A 14 -4.72 -23.10 15.73
N ARG A 15 -4.74 -22.92 14.40
CA ARG A 15 -4.43 -21.65 13.71
C ARG A 15 -5.61 -20.67 13.65
N ARG A 16 -6.86 -21.14 13.76
CA ARG A 16 -8.07 -20.27 13.78
C ARG A 16 -8.27 -19.53 15.11
N LYS A 17 -7.79 -20.09 16.24
CA LYS A 17 -7.84 -19.44 17.57
C LYS A 17 -6.72 -18.40 17.76
N PHE A 18 -5.54 -18.60 17.15
CA PHE A 18 -4.40 -17.67 17.22
C PHE A 18 -4.46 -16.53 16.17
N MET A 19 -5.06 -16.74 14.99
CA MET A 19 -5.18 -15.70 13.95
C MET A 19 -6.34 -14.69 14.16
N ARG A 20 -7.28 -14.91 15.10
CA ARG A 20 -8.30 -13.91 15.50
C ARG A 20 -7.87 -13.02 16.67
N MET A 21 -7.04 -13.53 17.59
CA MET A 21 -6.43 -12.70 18.66
C MET A 21 -5.29 -11.81 18.12
N ARG A 22 -4.50 -12.28 17.14
CA ARG A 22 -3.44 -11.52 16.44
C ARG A 22 -3.91 -10.35 15.56
N LYS A 23 -5.19 -10.26 15.20
CA LYS A 23 -5.69 -9.27 14.21
C LYS A 23 -6.12 -7.92 14.78
N SER A 24 -6.30 -7.78 16.08
CA SER A 24 -6.78 -6.51 16.68
C SER A 24 -5.86 -5.97 17.78
N LEU A 25 -5.02 -6.83 18.35
CA LEU A 25 -4.00 -6.47 19.36
C LEU A 25 -2.84 -5.61 18.81
N LEU A 26 -2.76 -5.43 17.47
CA LEU A 26 -1.83 -4.51 16.77
C LEU A 26 -2.54 -3.41 15.95
N LEU A 27 -3.88 -3.32 16.00
CA LEU A 27 -4.64 -2.12 15.60
C LEU A 27 -4.51 -1.05 16.69
N LEU A 28 -4.44 -1.53 17.93
CA LEU A 28 -3.68 -0.92 19.00
C LEU A 28 -2.19 -1.11 18.65
N LEU A 29 -1.39 -0.11 18.41
CA LEU A 29 -1.27 0.90 19.43
C LEU A 29 -1.05 2.29 18.85
N ALA A 30 -0.84 2.36 17.54
CA ALA A 30 -0.48 3.58 16.86
C ALA A 30 -0.40 3.32 15.34
N THR A 31 -1.50 3.42 14.60
CA THR A 31 -1.41 4.35 13.47
C THR A 31 -1.24 5.71 14.13
N LEU A 32 0.01 6.04 14.46
CA LEU A 32 0.51 7.36 14.84
C LEU A 32 -0.60 8.41 14.90
N LEU A 33 -1.37 8.46 15.99
CA LEU A 33 -2.29 9.56 16.19
C LEU A 33 -1.38 10.78 16.34
N ILE A 34 -1.44 11.70 15.38
CA ILE A 34 -0.67 12.95 15.23
C ILE A 34 -0.89 13.90 16.44
N VAL A 35 -1.50 13.43 17.51
CA VAL A 35 -1.86 14.16 18.71
C VAL A 35 -1.31 13.39 19.91
N LEU A 36 0.01 13.32 20.06
CA LEU A 36 0.64 12.63 21.19
C LEU A 36 0.50 13.40 22.52
N THR A 37 -0.12 14.58 22.49
CA THR A 37 -0.06 15.54 23.58
C THR A 37 -1.45 15.84 24.12
N GLY A 38 -1.55 15.89 25.44
CA GLY A 38 -2.76 16.25 26.15
C GLY A 38 -3.09 17.74 26.11
N CYS A 39 -4.18 18.09 26.78
CA CYS A 39 -4.68 19.46 26.95
C CYS A 39 -3.80 20.34 27.86
N GLN A 40 -2.71 19.81 28.42
CA GLN A 40 -1.85 20.57 29.31
C GLN A 40 -0.95 21.53 28.53
N ALA A 41 -0.89 22.79 28.99
CA ALA A 41 0.07 23.75 28.46
C ALA A 41 1.50 23.25 28.71
N VAL A 42 2.34 23.30 27.68
CA VAL A 42 3.77 22.96 27.78
C VAL A 42 4.58 24.20 27.46
N GLY A 43 5.44 24.61 28.40
CA GLY A 43 6.26 25.82 28.25
C GLY A 43 5.47 27.09 27.90
N GLY A 44 4.22 27.20 28.37
CA GLY A 44 3.34 28.34 28.11
C GLY A 44 2.54 28.29 26.80
N VAL A 45 2.63 27.19 26.03
CA VAL A 45 1.85 26.98 24.80
C VAL A 45 0.73 25.98 25.04
N GLU A 46 -0.49 26.33 24.65
CA GLU A 46 -1.70 25.50 24.72
C GLU A 46 -1.73 24.47 23.59
N VAL A 47 -0.86 23.45 23.67
CA VAL A 47 -0.63 22.44 22.63
C VAL A 47 -1.94 21.76 22.18
N GLY A 48 -2.81 21.42 23.13
CA GLY A 48 -4.11 20.82 22.83
C GLY A 48 -5.04 21.73 22.00
N THR A 49 -5.00 23.04 22.23
CA THR A 49 -5.78 24.00 21.45
C THR A 49 -5.21 24.16 20.04
N ALA A 50 -3.88 24.18 19.91
CA ALA A 50 -3.21 24.20 18.61
C ALA A 50 -3.57 22.95 17.76
N LEU A 51 -3.71 21.77 18.39
CA LEU A 51 -4.06 20.53 17.67
C LEU A 51 -5.51 20.53 17.21
N LYS A 52 -6.42 21.10 18.02
CA LYS A 52 -7.81 21.33 17.60
C LYS A 52 -7.87 22.28 16.41
N GLN A 53 -7.10 23.38 16.43
CA GLN A 53 -7.06 24.31 15.29
C GLN A 53 -6.56 23.60 14.02
N LEU A 54 -5.48 22.82 14.11
CA LEU A 54 -4.94 22.04 12.98
C LEU A 54 -6.00 21.08 12.40
N ALA A 55 -6.76 20.39 13.25
CA ALA A 55 -7.82 19.48 12.82
C ALA A 55 -9.02 20.18 12.13
N THR A 56 -9.16 21.49 12.30
CA THR A 56 -10.24 22.30 11.71
C THR A 56 -9.82 23.08 10.47
N VAL A 57 -8.59 22.91 10.00
CA VAL A 57 -8.09 23.60 8.79
C VAL A 57 -8.88 23.14 7.57
N LYS A 58 -9.48 24.10 6.86
CA LYS A 58 -10.32 23.85 5.67
C LYS A 58 -9.57 24.06 4.36
N SER A 59 -8.66 25.03 4.35
CA SER A 59 -7.86 25.39 3.20
C SER A 59 -6.44 25.72 3.64
N LEU A 60 -5.47 25.38 2.81
CA LEU A 60 -4.06 25.70 3.02
C LEU A 60 -3.27 25.56 1.73
N GLU A 61 -2.11 26.20 1.70
CA GLU A 61 -1.03 25.83 0.78
C GLU A 61 0.15 25.33 1.60
N SER A 62 0.77 24.25 1.14
CA SER A 62 1.96 23.70 1.78
C SER A 62 3.06 23.37 0.79
N LYS A 63 4.30 23.44 1.28
CA LYS A 63 5.48 22.90 0.62
C LYS A 63 6.03 21.81 1.52
N GLY A 64 6.24 20.62 0.97
CA GLY A 64 6.63 19.45 1.74
C GLY A 64 7.78 18.67 1.14
N SER A 65 8.42 17.88 1.99
CA SER A 65 9.34 16.83 1.56
C SER A 65 9.07 15.54 2.31
N PHE A 66 9.33 14.42 1.63
CA PHE A 66 9.26 13.07 2.16
C PHE A 66 10.53 12.33 1.74
N ALA A 67 11.14 11.60 2.66
CA ALA A 67 12.26 10.71 2.37
C ALA A 67 12.08 9.41 3.15
N ILE A 68 12.46 8.29 2.54
CA ILE A 68 12.47 6.98 3.17
C ILE A 68 13.90 6.43 3.14
N LYS A 69 14.26 5.67 4.16
CA LYS A 69 15.56 5.03 4.27
C LYS A 69 15.41 3.67 4.95
N ILE A 70 16.06 2.66 4.41
CA ILE A 70 16.32 1.38 5.07
C ILE A 70 17.76 1.38 5.57
N ASN A 71 17.92 1.13 6.86
CA ASN A 71 19.23 0.93 7.47
C ASN A 71 19.59 -0.57 7.42
N VAL A 72 20.85 -0.83 7.08
CA VAL A 72 21.41 -2.18 6.91
C VAL A 72 22.37 -2.44 8.06
N ALA A 73 22.41 -3.68 8.55
CA ALA A 73 23.33 -4.06 9.60
C ALA A 73 24.79 -3.85 9.14
N PRO A 74 25.71 -3.31 9.97
CA PRO A 74 27.04 -2.86 9.52
C PRO A 74 27.89 -3.88 8.77
N ASN A 75 27.68 -5.18 9.01
CA ASN A 75 28.44 -6.28 8.40
C ASN A 75 27.58 -7.20 7.52
N ALA A 76 26.34 -6.82 7.22
CA ALA A 76 25.47 -7.63 6.37
C ALA A 76 25.97 -7.61 4.92
N LYS A 77 26.05 -8.81 4.32
CA LYS A 77 26.32 -8.96 2.89
C LYS A 77 24.98 -8.96 2.16
N LEU A 78 24.73 -7.89 1.43
CA LEU A 78 23.56 -7.80 0.56
C LEU A 78 23.83 -8.52 -0.77
N ASP A 79 22.88 -9.33 -1.21
CA ASP A 79 22.89 -9.85 -2.58
C ASP A 79 22.61 -8.73 -3.61
N LYS A 80 22.49 -9.09 -4.89
CA LYS A 80 22.26 -8.09 -5.95
C LYS A 80 20.88 -7.44 -5.84
N GLU A 81 19.84 -8.23 -5.55
CA GLU A 81 18.45 -7.78 -5.49
C GLU A 81 18.23 -6.89 -4.26
N GLN A 82 18.76 -7.31 -3.11
CA GLN A 82 18.72 -6.54 -1.88
C GLN A 82 19.44 -5.19 -2.01
N ARG A 83 20.61 -5.14 -2.67
CA ARG A 83 21.29 -3.87 -2.95
C ARG A 83 20.46 -2.95 -3.82
N GLU A 84 19.86 -3.50 -4.86
CA GLU A 84 19.02 -2.73 -5.78
C GLU A 84 17.82 -2.11 -5.04
N ILE A 85 17.14 -2.89 -4.18
CA ILE A 85 16.04 -2.41 -3.34
C ILE A 85 16.52 -1.30 -2.39
N VAL A 86 17.64 -1.51 -1.71
CA VAL A 86 18.21 -0.50 -0.79
C VAL A 86 18.58 0.78 -1.53
N ASP A 87 19.21 0.68 -2.69
CA ASP A 87 19.61 1.84 -3.50
C ASP A 87 18.40 2.62 -3.99
N VAL A 88 17.35 1.94 -4.47
CA VAL A 88 16.08 2.59 -4.85
C VAL A 88 15.45 3.30 -3.65
N ILE A 89 15.28 2.60 -2.52
CA ILE A 89 14.57 3.17 -1.37
C ILE A 89 15.38 4.31 -0.74
N ASN A 90 16.68 4.14 -0.52
CA ASN A 90 17.51 5.16 0.15
C ASN A 90 17.78 6.40 -0.71
N SER A 91 17.60 6.30 -2.03
CA SER A 91 17.63 7.47 -2.92
C SER A 91 16.25 8.12 -3.10
N THR A 92 15.18 7.46 -2.64
CA THR A 92 13.81 7.95 -2.83
C THR A 92 13.53 9.17 -1.96
N ARG A 93 13.21 10.27 -2.64
CA ARG A 93 12.82 11.53 -2.03
C ARG A 93 11.72 12.16 -2.84
N ILE A 94 10.71 12.73 -2.19
CA ILE A 94 9.60 13.40 -2.86
C ILE A 94 9.52 14.82 -2.33
N GLU A 95 9.45 15.79 -3.23
CA GLU A 95 9.12 17.18 -2.91
C GLU A 95 7.74 17.51 -3.47
N THR A 96 6.94 18.23 -2.69
CA THR A 96 5.59 18.60 -3.10
C THR A 96 5.28 20.05 -2.78
N VAL A 97 4.40 20.61 -3.60
CA VAL A 97 3.58 21.78 -3.30
C VAL A 97 2.13 21.32 -3.36
N THR A 98 1.44 21.40 -2.22
CA THR A 98 0.05 20.99 -2.08
C THR A 98 -0.82 22.22 -1.90
N LYS A 99 -1.95 22.27 -2.60
CA LYS A 99 -2.99 23.27 -2.41
C LYS A 99 -4.28 22.55 -2.06
N VAL A 100 -4.80 22.86 -0.87
CA VAL A 100 -6.10 22.40 -0.39
C VAL A 100 -7.04 23.60 -0.48
N GLN A 101 -8.04 23.51 -1.35
CA GLN A 101 -9.07 24.52 -1.47
C GLN A 101 -10.20 24.25 -0.46
N ASP A 102 -10.59 22.98 -0.33
CA ASP A 102 -11.60 22.48 0.60
C ASP A 102 -11.41 20.96 0.81
N SER A 103 -12.34 20.30 1.52
CA SER A 103 -12.28 18.86 1.82
C SER A 103 -12.30 17.95 0.59
N ASN A 104 -12.79 18.46 -0.55
CA ASN A 104 -12.97 17.67 -1.76
C ASN A 104 -11.93 18.03 -2.81
N ASN A 105 -11.44 19.28 -2.83
CA ASN A 105 -10.57 19.81 -3.88
C ASN A 105 -9.12 19.98 -3.39
N VAL A 106 -8.25 19.10 -3.86
CA VAL A 106 -6.81 19.11 -3.54
C VAL A 106 -5.98 18.95 -4.80
N SER A 107 -4.95 19.79 -4.98
CA SER A 107 -3.93 19.56 -6.01
C SER A 107 -2.55 19.42 -5.40
N VAL A 108 -1.75 18.52 -5.93
CA VAL A 108 -0.35 18.31 -5.54
C VAL A 108 0.51 18.37 -6.79
N LYS A 109 1.46 19.30 -6.83
CA LYS A 109 2.56 19.26 -7.81
C LYS A 109 3.82 18.84 -7.10
N GLY A 110 4.58 17.93 -7.70
CA GLY A 110 5.76 17.44 -7.04
C GLY A 110 6.80 16.85 -7.96
N THR A 111 7.88 16.43 -7.35
CA THR A 111 8.96 15.71 -8.02
C THR A 111 9.39 14.56 -7.13
N ALA A 112 9.35 13.35 -7.68
CA ALA A 112 9.97 12.18 -7.08
C ALA A 112 11.39 12.02 -7.65
N TYR A 113 12.36 11.94 -6.75
CA TYR A 113 13.76 11.66 -7.05
C TYR A 113 14.00 10.19 -6.67
N ILE A 114 14.44 9.38 -7.62
CA ILE A 114 14.72 7.96 -7.40
C ILE A 114 16.01 7.66 -8.17
N LYS A 115 17.07 7.30 -7.45
CA LYS A 115 18.43 7.17 -7.99
C LYS A 115 18.85 8.45 -8.73
N ASP A 116 19.13 8.33 -10.03
CA ASP A 116 19.50 9.41 -10.94
C ASP A 116 18.29 10.04 -11.66
N LYS A 117 17.09 9.49 -11.47
CA LYS A 117 15.86 9.91 -12.17
C LYS A 117 15.13 11.00 -11.42
N LYS A 118 14.53 11.92 -12.17
CA LYS A 118 13.71 13.02 -11.68
C LYS A 118 12.33 12.96 -12.36
N LEU A 119 11.32 12.56 -11.61
CA LEU A 119 9.96 12.35 -12.11
C LEU A 119 9.04 13.44 -11.60
N GLY A 120 8.72 14.42 -12.45
CA GLY A 120 7.68 15.40 -12.15
C GLY A 120 6.30 14.76 -12.19
N PHE A 121 5.41 15.21 -11.30
CA PHE A 121 4.02 14.78 -11.30
C PHE A 121 3.08 15.91 -10.86
N HIS A 122 1.84 15.82 -11.33
CA HIS A 122 0.73 16.68 -10.93
C HIS A 122 -0.49 15.79 -10.66
N MET A 123 -0.94 15.82 -9.42
CA MET A 123 -2.14 15.14 -8.96
C MET A 123 -3.25 16.15 -8.66
N LEU A 124 -4.47 15.80 -8.99
CA LEU A 124 -5.70 16.49 -8.64
C LEU A 124 -6.66 15.47 -8.01
N VAL A 125 -7.23 15.80 -6.87
CA VAL A 125 -8.30 15.05 -6.21
C VAL A 125 -9.51 15.98 -6.14
N ASP A 126 -10.64 15.48 -6.63
CA ASP A 126 -11.97 16.10 -6.49
C ASP A 126 -12.95 15.09 -5.85
N SER A 127 -14.24 15.41 -5.75
CA SER A 127 -15.22 14.48 -5.14
C SER A 127 -15.48 13.20 -5.95
N LYS A 128 -15.08 13.15 -7.22
CA LYS A 128 -15.41 12.05 -8.15
C LYS A 128 -14.22 11.13 -8.40
N GLN A 129 -13.01 11.68 -8.38
CA GLN A 129 -11.83 10.98 -8.85
C GLN A 129 -10.52 11.56 -8.30
N MET A 130 -9.49 10.72 -8.39
CA MET A 130 -8.09 11.15 -8.34
C MET A 130 -7.51 11.09 -9.75
N ALA A 131 -6.93 12.18 -10.23
CA ALA A 131 -6.22 12.28 -11.49
C ALA A 131 -4.73 12.52 -11.24
N VAL A 132 -3.86 11.80 -11.94
CA VAL A 132 -2.40 11.93 -11.83
C VAL A 132 -1.79 12.02 -13.21
N HIS A 133 -1.02 13.07 -13.46
CA HIS A 133 -0.12 13.16 -14.60
C HIS A 133 1.33 13.02 -14.12
N VAL A 134 2.11 12.22 -14.83
CA VAL A 134 3.54 12.01 -14.57
C VAL A 134 4.29 12.39 -15.83
N ASP A 135 5.44 13.05 -15.68
CA ASP A 135 6.30 13.43 -16.80
C ASP A 135 6.60 12.20 -17.68
N GLY A 136 6.35 12.34 -18.98
CA GLY A 136 6.48 11.25 -19.95
C GLY A 136 5.19 10.50 -20.25
N ALA A 137 4.12 10.66 -19.47
CA ALA A 137 2.80 10.08 -19.81
C ALA A 137 2.15 10.84 -20.98
N LYS A 138 1.46 10.13 -21.88
CA LYS A 138 0.73 10.73 -23.01
C LYS A 138 -0.51 11.51 -22.59
N ALA A 139 -1.13 11.13 -21.47
CA ALA A 139 -2.27 11.80 -20.86
C ALA A 139 -2.31 11.50 -19.35
N PRO A 140 -3.09 12.24 -18.53
CA PRO A 140 -3.30 11.89 -17.14
C PRO A 140 -3.92 10.50 -16.97
N ILE A 141 -3.72 9.90 -15.81
CA ILE A 141 -4.33 8.66 -15.39
C ILE A 141 -5.38 9.01 -14.33
N VAL A 142 -6.60 8.50 -14.47
CA VAL A 142 -7.69 8.74 -13.51
C VAL A 142 -8.07 7.47 -12.78
N VAL A 143 -8.29 7.60 -11.48
CA VAL A 143 -8.84 6.58 -10.59
C VAL A 143 -10.19 7.12 -10.10
N PRO A 144 -11.32 6.65 -10.63
CA PRO A 144 -12.63 7.02 -10.09
C PRO A 144 -12.81 6.41 -8.70
N PHE A 145 -13.48 7.13 -7.79
CA PHE A 145 -13.79 6.59 -6.46
C PHE A 145 -15.00 5.65 -6.45
N ALA A 146 -15.89 5.79 -7.44
CA ALA A 146 -16.98 4.85 -7.65
C ALA A 146 -16.52 3.65 -8.51
N PRO A 147 -16.81 2.39 -8.11
CA PRO A 147 -16.55 1.22 -8.93
C PRO A 147 -17.30 1.27 -10.27
N GLU A 148 -16.69 0.74 -11.34
CA GLU A 148 -17.36 0.59 -12.64
C GLU A 148 -18.61 -0.31 -12.50
N GLY A 149 -19.76 0.16 -13.00
CA GLY A 149 -21.04 -0.54 -12.89
C GLY A 149 -21.87 -0.19 -11.64
N MET A 150 -21.35 0.65 -10.73
CA MET A 150 -22.12 1.34 -9.68
C MET A 150 -22.39 2.81 -10.04
N GLU A 151 -22.52 3.11 -11.34
CA GLU A 151 -22.92 4.44 -11.82
C GLU A 151 -24.36 4.72 -11.35
N GLY A 152 -24.49 5.47 -10.24
CA GLY A 152 -25.77 5.78 -9.58
C GLY A 152 -25.92 5.24 -8.15
N PHE A 153 -24.93 4.49 -7.62
CA PHE A 153 -24.83 4.24 -6.19
C PHE A 153 -23.86 5.26 -5.61
N ASP A 154 -24.38 6.40 -5.14
CA ASP A 154 -23.54 7.42 -4.54
C ASP A 154 -23.11 6.92 -3.16
N MET A 155 -21.80 6.72 -2.96
CA MET A 155 -21.25 6.52 -1.62
C MET A 155 -21.60 7.72 -0.70
N GLU A 156 -21.92 8.88 -1.28
CA GLU A 156 -22.47 10.06 -0.60
C GLU A 156 -23.88 9.84 -0.02
N ASP A 157 -24.66 8.87 -0.50
CA ASP A 157 -25.98 8.53 0.04
C ASP A 157 -25.89 7.80 1.40
N LEU A 158 -24.70 7.31 1.77
CA LEU A 158 -24.43 6.87 3.14
C LEU A 158 -24.14 8.11 4.00
N PRO A 159 -25.01 8.47 4.97
CA PRO A 159 -24.88 9.73 5.71
C PRO A 159 -23.52 9.92 6.42
N ILE A 160 -22.87 8.83 6.83
CA ILE A 160 -21.54 8.86 7.48
C ILE A 160 -20.38 9.22 6.56
N LEU A 161 -20.56 9.02 5.25
CA LEU A 161 -19.56 9.38 4.25
C LEU A 161 -19.74 10.82 3.78
N SER A 162 -20.82 11.49 4.21
CA SER A 162 -20.98 12.92 3.96
C SER A 162 -19.83 13.71 4.62
N PRO A 163 -19.22 14.69 3.92
CA PRO A 163 -18.15 15.51 4.49
C PRO A 163 -18.56 16.22 5.79
N ALA A 164 -19.84 16.57 5.94
CA ALA A 164 -20.36 17.23 7.13
C ALA A 164 -20.29 16.33 8.38
N VAL A 165 -20.74 15.07 8.27
CA VAL A 165 -20.71 14.11 9.38
C VAL A 165 -19.26 13.72 9.70
N GLN A 166 -18.41 13.53 8.69
CA GLN A 166 -16.99 13.25 8.89
C GLN A 166 -16.27 14.39 9.63
N ASN A 167 -16.47 15.63 9.21
CA ASN A 167 -15.86 16.80 9.85
C ASN A 167 -16.33 16.97 11.30
N GLN A 168 -17.63 16.83 11.56
CA GLN A 168 -18.18 16.92 12.91
C GLN A 168 -17.65 15.82 13.82
N PHE A 169 -17.56 14.59 13.30
CA PHE A 169 -17.02 13.45 14.04
C PHE A 169 -15.53 13.65 14.35
N GLN A 170 -14.74 14.08 13.35
CA GLN A 170 -13.32 14.35 13.49
C GLN A 170 -13.06 15.41 14.56
N GLU A 171 -13.78 16.54 14.55
CA GLU A 171 -13.63 17.60 15.54
C GLU A 171 -13.93 17.11 16.98
N LYS A 172 -15.03 16.36 17.14
CA LYS A 172 -15.40 15.76 18.44
C LYS A 172 -14.36 14.74 18.90
N PHE A 173 -13.87 13.89 18.00
CA PHE A 173 -12.85 12.89 18.27
C PHE A 173 -11.55 13.55 18.74
N VAL A 174 -11.02 14.52 17.99
CA VAL A 174 -9.80 15.25 18.35
C VAL A 174 -9.98 15.98 19.68
N SER A 175 -11.13 16.61 19.90
CA SER A 175 -11.40 17.34 21.15
C SER A 175 -11.44 16.43 22.37
N PHE A 176 -12.08 15.26 22.25
CA PHE A 176 -12.11 14.26 23.32
C PHE A 176 -10.72 13.66 23.55
N PHE A 177 -10.02 13.30 22.48
CA PHE A 177 -8.70 12.69 22.57
C PHE A 177 -7.66 13.61 23.22
N VAL A 178 -7.55 14.86 22.76
CA VAL A 178 -6.67 15.89 23.36
C VAL A 178 -6.96 16.08 24.85
N LYS A 179 -8.23 16.03 25.26
CA LYS A 179 -8.62 16.20 26.67
C LYS A 179 -8.03 15.12 27.57
N HIS A 180 -7.93 13.87 27.07
CA HIS A 180 -7.56 12.72 27.88
C HIS A 180 -6.16 12.18 27.62
N ALA A 181 -5.55 12.49 26.47
CA ALA A 181 -4.21 12.03 26.10
C ALA A 181 -3.17 12.49 27.14
N PRO A 182 -2.35 11.56 27.68
CA PRO A 182 -1.16 11.95 28.43
C PRO A 182 -0.15 12.62 27.50
N ASN A 183 0.68 13.52 28.04
CA ASN A 183 1.86 14.00 27.33
C ASN A 183 2.90 12.88 27.16
N PRO A 184 3.71 12.89 26.09
CA PRO A 184 4.83 11.97 25.98
C PRO A 184 5.90 12.33 27.02
N THR A 185 6.79 11.39 27.35
CA THR A 185 7.83 11.64 28.37
C THR A 185 8.83 12.72 27.94
N VAL A 186 9.04 12.88 26.63
CA VAL A 186 9.87 13.93 26.04
C VAL A 186 8.97 14.91 25.32
N ILE A 187 8.76 16.08 25.93
CA ILE A 187 8.14 17.23 25.30
C ILE A 187 8.77 18.52 25.82
N ASP A 188 9.17 19.40 24.91
CA ASP A 188 9.68 20.73 25.24
C ASP A 188 9.09 21.79 24.32
N VAL A 189 9.11 23.03 24.82
CA VAL A 189 8.71 24.19 24.04
C VAL A 189 9.78 25.25 24.15
N LYS A 190 10.21 25.75 22.99
CA LYS A 190 11.21 26.79 22.87
C LYS A 190 10.78 27.85 21.85
N ALA A 191 10.73 29.11 22.29
CA ALA A 191 10.57 30.23 21.37
C ALA A 191 11.79 30.34 20.45
N THR A 192 11.55 30.51 19.15
CA THR A 192 12.59 30.56 18.11
C THR A 192 12.13 31.44 16.94
N GLU A 193 13.09 31.94 16.16
CA GLU A 193 12.83 32.55 14.85
C GLU A 193 13.02 31.47 13.78
N GLU A 194 12.04 31.29 12.91
CA GLU A 194 12.10 30.34 11.80
C GLU A 194 11.79 31.03 10.48
N THR A 195 12.42 30.56 9.41
CA THR A 195 12.02 30.92 8.05
C THR A 195 11.05 29.87 7.53
N VAL A 196 9.87 30.31 7.11
CA VAL A 196 8.78 29.49 6.56
C VAL A 196 8.42 30.08 5.20
N PHE A 197 8.54 29.28 4.14
CA PHE A 197 8.63 29.76 2.76
C PHE A 197 9.71 30.85 2.63
N ASP A 198 9.29 32.10 2.46
CA ASP A 198 10.16 33.26 2.25
C ASP A 198 10.02 34.30 3.39
N GLN A 199 9.36 33.93 4.50
CA GLN A 199 9.05 34.82 5.62
C GLN A 199 9.71 34.35 6.92
N LYS A 200 10.27 35.29 7.69
CA LYS A 200 10.75 35.05 9.05
C LYS A 200 9.63 35.24 10.05
N LEU A 201 9.40 34.24 10.89
CA LEU A 201 8.33 34.22 11.89
C LEU A 201 8.90 33.92 13.27
N ASN A 202 8.39 34.63 14.28
CA ASN A 202 8.59 34.26 15.68
C ASN A 202 7.58 33.18 16.05
N VAL A 203 8.06 32.00 16.36
CA VAL A 203 7.24 30.81 16.62
C VAL A 203 7.72 30.11 17.88
N ASN A 204 6.85 29.32 18.47
CA ASN A 204 7.21 28.34 19.49
C ASN A 204 7.44 27.00 18.79
N ARG A 205 8.65 26.45 18.92
CA ARG A 205 8.95 25.07 18.54
C ARG A 205 8.55 24.16 19.68
N ILE A 206 7.53 23.34 19.45
CA ILE A 206 7.12 22.23 20.29
C ILE A 206 7.86 21.00 19.79
N HIS A 207 8.84 20.54 20.57
CA HIS A 207 9.56 19.30 20.30
C HIS A 207 8.92 18.16 21.09
N ALA A 208 8.65 17.02 20.46
CA ALA A 208 8.12 15.84 21.12
C ALA A 208 8.79 14.57 20.59
N GLU A 209 9.12 13.63 21.49
CA GLU A 209 9.54 12.28 21.12
C GLU A 209 8.66 11.24 21.80
N PHE A 210 8.27 10.20 21.06
CA PHE A 210 7.48 9.09 21.59
C PHE A 210 8.08 7.76 21.14
N GLY A 211 8.54 6.97 22.10
CA GLY A 211 9.08 5.63 21.88
C GLY A 211 8.03 4.53 22.06
N ALA A 212 8.13 3.46 21.26
CA ALA A 212 7.21 2.34 21.34
C ALA A 212 7.25 1.63 22.71
N ASN A 213 8.36 1.76 23.45
CA ASN A 213 8.50 1.26 24.83
C ASN A 213 7.58 1.94 25.85
N GLU A 214 7.12 3.17 25.60
CA GLU A 214 6.25 3.92 26.52
C GLU A 214 4.77 3.65 26.28
N THR A 215 4.46 3.00 25.16
CA THR A 215 3.11 2.79 24.64
C THR A 215 2.14 2.18 25.66
N PHE A 216 2.52 1.11 26.36
CA PHE A 216 1.63 0.47 27.34
C PHE A 216 1.32 1.38 28.52
N ASP A 217 2.34 2.07 29.05
CA ASP A 217 2.18 3.03 30.14
C ASP A 217 1.30 4.22 29.73
N TRP A 218 1.56 4.76 28.54
CA TRP A 218 0.80 5.87 27.97
C TRP A 218 -0.67 5.47 27.73
N THR A 219 -0.94 4.30 27.15
CA THR A 219 -2.32 3.82 26.92
C THR A 219 -3.04 3.58 28.24
N ARG A 220 -2.38 3.01 29.26
CA ARG A 220 -2.97 2.91 30.62
C ARG A 220 -3.31 4.28 31.19
N GLY A 221 -2.45 5.27 31.00
CA GLY A 221 -2.69 6.67 31.40
C GLY A 221 -3.92 7.27 30.72
N LEU A 222 -4.01 7.12 29.39
CA LEU A 222 -5.16 7.57 28.59
C LEU A 222 -6.46 6.94 29.09
N ILE A 223 -6.50 5.61 29.22
CA ILE A 223 -7.71 4.89 29.66
C ILE A 223 -8.13 5.34 31.06
N LYS A 224 -7.18 5.52 31.99
CA LYS A 224 -7.49 6.03 33.34
C LYS A 224 -8.08 7.44 33.30
N SER A 225 -7.54 8.32 32.45
CA SER A 225 -8.06 9.68 32.25
C SER A 225 -9.47 9.69 31.69
N VAL A 226 -9.74 8.84 30.69
CA VAL A 226 -11.08 8.64 30.11
C VAL A 226 -12.06 8.13 31.18
N ILE A 227 -11.69 7.08 31.92
CA ILE A 227 -12.54 6.51 32.98
C ILE A 227 -12.83 7.54 34.09
N ALA A 228 -11.88 8.41 34.42
CA ALA A 228 -12.06 9.43 35.45
C ALA A 228 -13.12 10.49 35.06
N ASP A 229 -13.32 10.73 33.76
CA ASP A 229 -14.37 11.61 33.23
C ASP A 229 -15.61 10.81 32.81
N GLU A 230 -16.35 10.35 33.81
CA GLU A 230 -17.55 9.53 33.58
C GLU A 230 -18.58 10.21 32.67
N ALA A 231 -18.93 11.46 32.99
CA ALA A 231 -19.97 12.19 32.28
C ALA A 231 -19.54 12.51 30.84
N GLY A 232 -18.31 13.01 30.64
CA GLY A 232 -17.79 13.33 29.31
C GLY A 232 -17.61 12.10 28.44
N THR A 233 -17.12 10.99 29.01
CA THR A 233 -16.95 9.73 28.28
C THR A 233 -18.29 9.12 27.87
N LYS A 234 -19.28 9.11 28.76
CA LYS A 234 -20.64 8.62 28.41
C LYS A 234 -21.26 9.47 27.31
N ALA A 235 -21.12 10.80 27.38
CA ALA A 235 -21.62 11.70 26.33
C ALA A 235 -20.92 11.45 24.99
N TRP A 236 -19.59 11.30 25.00
CA TRP A 236 -18.83 11.00 23.77
C TRP A 236 -19.19 9.64 23.18
N LEU A 237 -19.30 8.59 24.00
CA LEU A 237 -19.73 7.26 23.56
C LEU A 237 -21.13 7.29 22.95
N LYS A 238 -22.06 8.05 23.55
CA LYS A 238 -23.40 8.25 23.01
C LYS A 238 -23.34 8.89 21.62
N ASP A 239 -22.54 9.94 21.44
CA ASP A 239 -22.35 10.60 20.15
C ASP A 239 -21.78 9.64 19.09
N VAL A 240 -20.78 8.84 19.44
CA VAL A 240 -20.20 7.80 18.57
C VAL A 240 -21.27 6.78 18.17
N ILE A 241 -21.99 6.23 19.15
CA ILE A 241 -23.03 5.21 18.93
C ILE A 241 -24.17 5.76 18.08
N THR A 242 -24.57 7.01 18.29
CA THR A 242 -25.59 7.67 17.45
C THR A 242 -25.07 7.85 16.02
N THR A 243 -23.84 8.35 15.84
CA THR A 243 -23.26 8.64 14.52
C THR A 243 -23.07 7.37 13.68
N PHE A 244 -22.53 6.30 14.28
CA PHE A 244 -22.28 5.04 13.58
C PHE A 244 -23.50 4.11 13.58
N GLY A 245 -24.45 4.28 14.50
CA GLY A 245 -25.60 3.40 14.63
C GLY A 245 -26.53 3.43 13.43
N GLU A 246 -26.67 4.57 12.77
CA GLU A 246 -27.46 4.68 11.54
C GLU A 246 -26.84 3.84 10.42
N VAL A 247 -25.52 3.88 10.27
CA VAL A 247 -24.78 3.08 9.28
C VAL A 247 -24.85 1.61 9.59
N MET A 248 -24.61 1.23 10.84
CA MET A 248 -24.63 -0.17 11.24
C MET A 248 -26.00 -0.80 11.00
N LYS A 249 -27.11 -0.06 11.27
CA LYS A 249 -28.47 -0.51 10.96
C LYS A 249 -28.72 -0.68 9.45
N THR A 250 -28.10 0.14 8.60
CA THR A 250 -28.21 -0.03 7.13
C THR A 250 -27.42 -1.23 6.61
N MET A 251 -26.32 -1.60 7.28
CA MET A 251 -25.47 -2.72 6.87
C MET A 251 -25.93 -4.06 7.43
N ASP A 252 -26.55 -4.06 8.61
CA ASP A 252 -27.00 -5.23 9.33
C ASP A 252 -28.29 -4.92 10.10
N ASP A 253 -29.41 -5.43 9.59
CA ASP A 253 -30.75 -5.22 10.16
C ASP A 253 -31.10 -6.30 11.22
N SER A 254 -30.10 -6.99 11.76
CA SER A 254 -30.31 -7.98 12.83
C SER A 254 -30.87 -7.33 14.10
N ALA A 255 -31.65 -8.12 14.84
CA ALA A 255 -32.23 -7.68 16.11
C ALA A 255 -31.14 -7.25 17.12
N GLU A 256 -29.96 -7.87 17.07
CA GLU A 256 -28.81 -7.54 17.89
C GLU A 256 -28.26 -6.14 17.57
N VAL A 257 -28.08 -5.81 16.29
CA VAL A 257 -27.61 -4.48 15.86
C VAL A 257 -28.69 -3.43 16.15
N GLN A 258 -29.95 -3.72 15.86
CA GLN A 258 -31.04 -2.83 16.24
C GLN A 258 -31.07 -2.57 17.74
N LEU A 259 -30.96 -3.59 18.59
CA LEU A 259 -30.95 -3.45 20.05
C LEU A 259 -29.79 -2.58 20.53
N LEU A 260 -28.58 -2.78 20.00
CA LEU A 260 -27.39 -2.01 20.36
C LEU A 260 -27.48 -0.53 19.99
N PHE A 261 -28.17 -0.18 18.91
CA PHE A 261 -28.22 1.20 18.41
C PHE A 261 -29.60 1.87 18.54
N ASN A 262 -30.60 1.22 19.14
CA ASN A 262 -31.92 1.82 19.40
C ASN A 262 -31.96 2.65 20.68
N ASN A 263 -31.03 2.45 21.61
CA ASN A 263 -30.93 3.25 22.83
C ASN A 263 -29.46 3.63 23.08
N SER A 264 -29.01 4.71 22.43
CA SER A 264 -27.61 5.15 22.51
C SER A 264 -27.17 5.49 23.93
N GLU A 265 -28.08 5.96 24.79
CA GLU A 265 -27.81 6.21 26.20
C GLU A 265 -27.48 4.91 26.97
N THR A 266 -28.30 3.88 26.79
CA THR A 266 -28.09 2.58 27.45
C THR A 266 -26.80 1.93 26.95
N SER A 267 -26.59 1.93 25.64
CA SER A 267 -25.38 1.37 25.04
C SER A 267 -24.13 2.14 25.43
N ALA A 268 -24.17 3.47 25.55
CA ALA A 268 -23.07 4.27 26.06
C ALA A 268 -22.75 3.94 27.52
N ASN A 269 -23.77 3.77 28.36
CA ASN A 269 -23.60 3.38 29.76
C ASN A 269 -22.98 1.98 29.90
N LEU A 270 -23.43 1.02 29.09
CA LEU A 270 -22.86 -0.34 29.03
C LEU A 270 -21.41 -0.32 28.55
N ALA A 271 -21.12 0.41 27.47
CA ALA A 271 -19.78 0.57 26.93
C ALA A 271 -18.83 1.22 27.95
N TYR A 272 -19.29 2.25 28.66
CA TYR A 272 -18.52 2.88 29.73
C TYR A 272 -18.27 1.92 30.90
N SER A 273 -19.28 1.16 31.33
CA SER A 273 -19.10 0.16 32.41
C SER A 273 -18.07 -0.89 32.01
N TRP A 274 -18.15 -1.39 30.78
CA TRP A 274 -17.16 -2.33 30.26
C TRP A 274 -15.75 -1.72 30.24
N LEU A 275 -15.61 -0.49 29.76
CA LEU A 275 -14.33 0.22 29.72
C LEU A 275 -13.75 0.42 31.13
N LYS A 276 -14.58 0.78 32.11
CA LYS A 276 -14.18 0.96 33.50
C LYS A 276 -13.67 -0.34 34.13
N ASP A 277 -14.36 -1.46 33.88
CA ASP A 277 -14.05 -2.73 34.50
C ASP A 277 -12.91 -3.50 33.81
N ASN A 278 -12.71 -3.26 32.51
CA ASN A 278 -11.83 -4.07 31.65
C ASN A 278 -10.76 -3.27 30.90
N GLY A 279 -10.90 -1.96 30.75
CA GLY A 279 -10.03 -1.15 29.87
C GLY A 279 -8.55 -1.28 30.21
N VAL A 280 -8.17 -1.06 31.48
CA VAL A 280 -6.77 -1.21 31.92
C VAL A 280 -6.32 -2.67 31.87
N LYS A 281 -7.19 -3.61 32.26
CA LYS A 281 -6.89 -5.05 32.25
C LYS A 281 -6.57 -5.56 30.84
N ALA A 282 -7.32 -5.08 29.84
CA ALA A 282 -7.07 -5.43 28.45
C ALA A 282 -5.66 -5.03 28.00
N VAL A 283 -5.17 -3.85 28.41
CA VAL A 283 -3.80 -3.42 28.12
C VAL A 283 -2.78 -4.31 28.83
N ASP A 284 -3.03 -4.66 30.10
CA ASP A 284 -2.15 -5.55 30.86
C ASP A 284 -2.07 -6.96 30.24
N GLU A 285 -3.20 -7.48 29.75
CA GLU A 285 -3.27 -8.76 29.02
C GLU A 285 -2.45 -8.70 27.72
N VAL A 286 -2.59 -7.63 26.92
CA VAL A 286 -1.79 -7.41 25.71
C VAL A 286 -0.30 -7.37 26.03
N GLU A 287 0.09 -6.61 27.06
CA GLU A 287 1.48 -6.47 27.48
C GLU A 287 2.07 -7.83 27.94
N GLN A 288 1.27 -8.65 28.64
CA GLN A 288 1.66 -10.00 29.04
C GLN A 288 1.79 -10.95 27.85
N GLU A 289 0.86 -10.91 26.90
CA GLU A 289 0.94 -11.70 25.66
C GLU A 289 2.17 -11.32 24.83
N TRP A 290 2.47 -10.02 24.73
CA TRP A 290 3.69 -9.53 24.09
C TRP A 290 4.94 -10.06 24.80
N LYS A 291 5.03 -9.95 26.13
CA LYS A 291 6.14 -10.51 26.92
C LYS A 291 6.29 -12.02 26.73
N LYS A 292 5.18 -12.76 26.57
CA LYS A 292 5.20 -14.19 26.28
C LYS A 292 5.71 -14.46 24.86
N LEU A 293 5.22 -13.72 23.87
CA LEU A 293 5.67 -13.81 22.48
C LEU A 293 7.18 -13.61 22.37
N LEU A 294 7.73 -12.62 23.08
CA LEU A 294 9.17 -12.34 23.06
C LEU A 294 10.04 -13.44 23.66
N LYS A 295 9.49 -14.31 24.52
CA LYS A 295 10.23 -15.51 24.99
C LYS A 295 10.42 -16.52 23.87
N ASP A 296 9.42 -16.66 23.02
CA ASP A 296 9.44 -17.59 21.89
C ASP A 296 10.14 -16.96 20.66
N LEU A 297 10.05 -15.64 20.50
CA LEU A 297 10.54 -14.86 19.36
C LEU A 297 11.29 -13.60 19.83
N PRO A 298 12.49 -13.74 20.42
CA PRO A 298 13.25 -12.61 20.98
C PRO A 298 13.68 -11.58 19.92
N ASN A 299 13.79 -12.00 18.66
CA ASN A 299 14.11 -11.12 17.53
C ASN A 299 13.07 -10.00 17.32
N PHE A 300 11.84 -10.13 17.82
CA PHE A 300 10.79 -9.09 17.71
C PHE A 300 10.91 -8.00 18.78
N ALA A 301 11.79 -8.13 19.77
CA ALA A 301 11.94 -7.17 20.86
C ALA A 301 12.17 -5.71 20.40
N PRO A 302 12.94 -5.42 19.33
CA PRO A 302 13.17 -4.05 18.87
C PRO A 302 11.90 -3.27 18.50
N LEU A 303 10.84 -3.96 18.03
CA LEU A 303 9.60 -3.32 17.57
C LEU A 303 8.92 -2.47 18.66
N MET A 304 8.97 -2.93 19.92
CA MET A 304 8.40 -2.23 21.08
C MET A 304 9.49 -1.65 22.00
N SER A 305 10.66 -1.36 21.44
CA SER A 305 11.77 -0.70 22.14
C SER A 305 11.79 0.81 21.86
N LYS A 306 12.71 1.52 22.50
CA LYS A 306 12.98 2.95 22.21
C LYS A 306 13.49 3.20 20.79
N ASP A 307 14.01 2.17 20.13
CA ASP A 307 14.53 2.29 18.77
C ASP A 307 13.39 2.39 17.76
N THR A 308 12.18 1.92 18.08
CA THR A 308 10.97 2.32 17.35
C THR A 308 10.43 3.59 17.97
N ASN A 309 10.48 4.72 17.26
CA ASN A 309 10.05 6.00 17.79
C ASN A 309 9.54 6.95 16.69
N ILE A 310 8.82 7.97 17.13
CA ILE A 310 8.58 9.19 16.35
C ILE A 310 9.17 10.39 17.08
N LYS A 311 9.82 11.27 16.32
CA LYS A 311 10.24 12.60 16.74
C LYS A 311 9.49 13.63 15.92
N MET A 312 9.06 14.70 16.56
CA MET A 312 8.33 15.79 15.91
C MET A 312 8.83 17.14 16.42
N ASP A 313 9.14 18.05 15.50
CA ASP A 313 9.24 19.48 15.78
C ASP A 313 8.06 20.18 15.11
N TRP A 314 7.22 20.82 15.92
CA TRP A 314 6.02 21.52 15.48
C TRP A 314 6.10 22.99 15.83
N PHE A 315 5.97 23.86 14.82
CA PHE A 315 6.20 25.29 14.96
C PHE A 315 4.86 26.03 14.86
N VAL A 316 4.46 26.64 15.98
CA VAL A 316 3.20 27.38 16.11
C VAL A 316 3.45 28.84 16.49
N ASP A 317 2.68 29.76 15.95
CA ASP A 317 2.76 31.17 16.34
C ASP A 317 2.00 31.47 17.64
N SER A 318 1.97 32.73 18.06
CA SER A 318 1.24 33.17 19.25
C SER A 318 -0.29 33.02 19.14
N GLN A 319 -0.83 32.87 17.92
CA GLN A 319 -2.24 32.58 17.66
C GLN A 319 -2.52 31.07 17.60
N LEU A 320 -1.49 30.25 17.84
CA LEU A 320 -1.50 28.79 17.74
C LEU A 320 -1.63 28.25 16.30
N THR A 321 -1.45 29.11 15.29
CA THR A 321 -1.44 28.71 13.89
C THR A 321 -0.19 27.90 13.59
N THR A 322 -0.36 26.75 12.94
CA THR A 322 0.75 25.89 12.51
C THR A 322 1.40 26.45 11.24
N HIS A 323 2.72 26.65 11.30
CA HIS A 323 3.49 27.18 10.16
C HIS A 323 4.49 26.17 9.61
N LYS A 324 4.99 25.26 10.44
CA LYS A 324 5.97 24.25 10.02
C LYS A 324 5.88 23.01 10.88
N MET A 325 6.12 21.86 10.27
CA MET A 325 6.22 20.57 10.94
C MET A 325 7.39 19.78 10.35
N LEU A 326 8.20 19.20 11.23
CA LEU A 326 9.23 18.24 10.88
C LEU A 326 8.93 16.96 11.66
N SER A 327 8.93 15.82 10.99
CA SER A 327 8.76 14.52 11.65
C SER A 327 9.80 13.52 11.18
N GLU A 328 10.22 12.67 12.10
CA GLU A 328 11.08 11.53 11.85
C GLU A 328 10.47 10.32 12.54
N PHE A 329 10.02 9.36 11.74
CA PHE A 329 9.56 8.06 12.22
C PHE A 329 10.67 7.04 11.97
N ASN A 330 11.07 6.30 12.99
CA ASN A 330 11.98 5.16 12.86
C ASN A 330 11.27 3.91 13.37
N LEU A 331 11.17 2.90 12.51
CA LEU A 331 10.66 1.58 12.84
C LEU A 331 11.83 0.61 12.92
N ALA A 332 12.17 0.16 14.12
CA ALA A 332 13.14 -0.92 14.29
C ALA A 332 12.54 -2.23 13.77
N LEU A 333 13.32 -3.01 13.02
CA LEU A 333 12.87 -4.27 12.42
C LEU A 333 13.30 -5.46 13.29
N PRO A 334 12.59 -6.60 13.22
CA PRO A 334 13.05 -7.82 13.85
C PRO A 334 14.47 -8.20 13.40
N GLN A 335 15.33 -8.55 14.34
CA GLN A 335 16.73 -8.88 14.05
C GLN A 335 16.89 -10.38 13.79
N ASP A 336 17.15 -10.76 12.54
CA ASP A 336 17.36 -12.15 12.13
C ASP A 336 18.69 -12.26 11.38
N SER A 337 19.40 -13.39 11.49
CA SER A 337 20.67 -13.61 10.78
C SER A 337 20.50 -13.58 9.26
N ASP A 338 19.32 -13.98 8.77
CA ASP A 338 19.01 -14.04 7.34
C ASP A 338 18.38 -12.72 6.83
N PHE A 339 18.12 -11.75 7.72
CA PHE A 339 17.47 -10.49 7.39
C PHE A 339 18.43 -9.31 7.64
N PRO A 340 18.98 -8.69 6.58
CA PRO A 340 20.09 -7.74 6.73
C PRO A 340 19.67 -6.33 7.18
N PHE A 341 18.38 -6.06 7.39
CA PHE A 341 17.86 -4.72 7.65
C PHE A 341 17.57 -4.48 9.14
N THR A 342 17.98 -3.31 9.64
CA THR A 342 17.86 -2.96 11.07
C THR A 342 16.69 -2.05 11.37
N SER A 343 16.40 -1.09 10.48
CA SER A 343 15.26 -0.19 10.64
C SER A 343 14.80 0.42 9.31
N VAL A 344 13.56 0.89 9.31
CA VAL A 344 13.03 1.79 8.28
C VAL A 344 12.85 3.16 8.92
N GLN A 345 13.41 4.19 8.30
CA GLN A 345 13.29 5.58 8.72
C GLN A 345 12.51 6.37 7.67
N ILE A 346 11.55 7.17 8.10
CA ILE A 346 10.79 8.10 7.27
C ILE A 346 11.01 9.49 7.83
N LYS A 347 11.42 10.43 6.99
CA LYS A 347 11.54 11.85 7.33
C LYS A 347 10.54 12.64 6.51
N GLN A 348 9.81 13.53 7.18
CA GLN A 348 8.85 14.42 6.52
C GLN A 348 9.08 15.85 6.99
N SER A 349 8.87 16.79 6.08
CA SER A 349 8.79 18.21 6.40
C SER A 349 7.57 18.80 5.71
N ALA A 350 6.92 19.76 6.36
CA ALA A 350 5.88 20.57 5.75
C ALA A 350 5.97 22.00 6.28
N GLU A 351 5.87 22.95 5.37
CA GLU A 351 5.68 24.37 5.64
C GLU A 351 4.30 24.77 5.14
N TYR A 352 3.59 25.61 5.89
CA TYR A 352 2.21 25.98 5.63
C TYR A 352 2.07 27.49 5.46
N ARG A 353 1.18 27.90 4.54
CA ARG A 353 0.74 29.29 4.37
C ARG A 353 -0.72 29.30 3.93
N ASN A 354 -1.33 30.49 3.94
CA ASN A 354 -2.73 30.68 3.55
C ASN A 354 -3.72 29.77 4.32
N VAL A 355 -3.37 29.40 5.55
CA VAL A 355 -4.21 28.54 6.41
C VAL A 355 -5.55 29.22 6.62
N ASN A 356 -6.65 28.53 6.30
CA ASN A 356 -8.03 29.04 6.33
C ASN A 356 -8.27 30.32 5.52
N ASN A 357 -7.40 30.63 4.55
CA ASN A 357 -7.59 31.69 3.57
C ASN A 357 -7.93 31.08 2.20
N PRO A 358 -8.52 31.85 1.26
CA PRO A 358 -8.81 31.35 -0.08
C PRO A 358 -7.57 30.80 -0.79
N VAL A 359 -7.67 29.56 -1.27
CA VAL A 359 -6.64 28.86 -2.06
C VAL A 359 -7.35 28.24 -3.26
N SER A 360 -6.75 28.31 -4.44
CA SER A 360 -7.26 27.63 -5.65
C SER A 360 -6.34 26.48 -6.02
N VAL A 361 -6.93 25.32 -6.29
CA VAL A 361 -6.20 24.15 -6.79
C VAL A 361 -5.63 24.40 -8.19
N ASP A 362 -4.55 23.69 -8.50
CA ASP A 362 -4.00 23.65 -9.84
C ASP A 362 -4.78 22.63 -10.69
N ASN A 363 -5.46 23.10 -11.73
CA ASN A 363 -6.29 22.27 -12.62
C ASN A 363 -5.46 21.28 -13.44
N LEU A 364 -6.05 20.11 -13.73
CA LEU A 364 -5.49 19.07 -14.59
C LEU A 364 -6.55 18.65 -15.63
N ASP A 365 -6.24 18.71 -16.91
CA ASP A 365 -7.18 18.34 -17.98
C ASP A 365 -7.30 16.81 -18.10
N THR A 366 -8.43 16.27 -17.66
CA THR A 366 -8.71 14.83 -17.67
C THR A 366 -9.51 14.38 -18.89
N SER A 367 -9.76 15.22 -19.90
CA SER A 367 -10.66 14.89 -21.01
C SER A 367 -10.19 13.70 -21.87
N LYS A 368 -8.88 13.42 -21.85
CA LYS A 368 -8.23 12.29 -22.55
C LYS A 368 -7.56 11.31 -21.58
N ALA A 369 -7.96 11.33 -20.32
CA ALA A 369 -7.28 10.55 -19.31
C ALA A 369 -7.47 9.04 -19.53
N LEU A 370 -6.42 8.28 -19.23
CA LEU A 370 -6.46 6.84 -19.15
C LEU A 370 -7.13 6.42 -17.84
N LYS A 371 -8.12 5.54 -17.88
CA LYS A 371 -8.77 5.04 -16.66
C LYS A 371 -7.95 3.88 -16.08
N ALA A 372 -7.48 4.03 -14.85
CA ALA A 372 -6.73 2.98 -14.17
C ALA A 372 -7.55 1.71 -13.88
N THR A 373 -8.88 1.85 -13.86
CA THR A 373 -9.84 0.77 -13.64
C THR A 373 -10.20 -0.01 -14.90
N ASP A 374 -9.74 0.43 -16.07
CA ASP A 374 -10.04 -0.24 -17.33
C ASP A 374 -9.36 -1.62 -17.37
N SER A 375 -10.17 -2.65 -17.13
CA SER A 375 -9.74 -4.06 -17.10
C SER A 375 -9.23 -4.59 -18.44
N THR A 376 -9.40 -3.84 -19.53
CA THR A 376 -8.91 -4.23 -20.85
C THR A 376 -7.45 -3.84 -21.09
N LEU A 377 -6.88 -2.95 -20.26
CA LEU A 377 -5.50 -2.49 -20.41
C LEU A 377 -4.49 -3.60 -20.11
N THR A 378 -3.63 -3.87 -21.08
CA THR A 378 -2.53 -4.81 -20.92
C THR A 378 -1.28 -4.17 -20.32
N THR A 379 -0.30 -4.99 -19.91
CA THR A 379 1.01 -4.49 -19.46
C THR A 379 1.69 -3.65 -20.55
N GLY A 380 1.56 -4.04 -21.81
CA GLY A 380 2.08 -3.29 -22.95
C GLY A 380 1.33 -1.99 -23.19
N ASP A 381 0.01 -1.94 -22.99
CA ASP A 381 -0.75 -0.69 -23.10
C ASP A 381 -0.29 0.34 -22.07
N TRP A 382 -0.11 -0.10 -20.83
CA TRP A 382 0.48 0.72 -19.78
C TRP A 382 1.88 1.22 -20.14
N LEU A 383 2.75 0.34 -20.64
CA LEU A 383 4.10 0.74 -21.03
C LEU A 383 4.07 1.76 -22.18
N ARG A 384 3.23 1.53 -23.20
CA ARG A 384 3.05 2.44 -24.34
C ARG A 384 2.35 3.73 -23.98
N HIS A 385 1.69 3.84 -22.83
CA HIS A 385 1.13 5.09 -22.35
C HIS A 385 2.21 6.13 -22.03
N PHE A 386 3.43 5.68 -21.76
CA PHE A 386 4.58 6.54 -21.50
C PHE A 386 5.50 6.64 -22.73
N ASP A 387 6.12 7.79 -22.92
CA ASP A 387 7.17 7.98 -23.93
C ASP A 387 8.33 7.03 -23.62
N SER A 388 8.80 6.28 -24.63
CA SER A 388 9.83 5.27 -24.47
C SER A 388 11.18 5.81 -24.00
N ASN A 389 11.43 7.11 -24.18
CA ASN A 389 12.64 7.79 -23.72
C ASN A 389 12.47 8.44 -22.33
N SER A 390 11.26 8.48 -21.78
CA SER A 390 10.98 9.06 -20.47
C SER A 390 11.63 8.28 -19.33
N ASP A 391 11.92 8.97 -18.23
CA ASP A 391 12.47 8.34 -17.04
C ASP A 391 11.49 7.37 -16.38
N ILE A 392 10.18 7.65 -16.44
CA ILE A 392 9.14 6.74 -15.92
C ILE A 392 9.09 5.43 -16.72
N HIS A 393 9.17 5.50 -18.05
CA HIS A 393 9.19 4.29 -18.88
C HIS A 393 10.43 3.42 -18.58
N LYS A 394 11.62 4.05 -18.48
CA LYS A 394 12.86 3.34 -18.10
C LYS A 394 12.75 2.75 -16.70
N PHE A 395 12.24 3.53 -15.75
CA PHE A 395 12.04 3.07 -14.37
C PHE A 395 11.13 1.84 -14.31
N MET A 396 9.99 1.85 -15.01
CA MET A 396 9.10 0.69 -15.08
C MET A 396 9.83 -0.58 -15.56
N LEU A 397 10.63 -0.47 -16.63
CA LEU A 397 11.43 -1.58 -17.13
C LEU A 397 12.49 -2.06 -16.13
N GLU A 398 13.21 -1.13 -15.49
CA GLU A 398 14.23 -1.44 -14.48
C GLU A 398 13.65 -2.14 -13.24
N THR A 399 12.41 -1.79 -12.85
CA THR A 399 11.70 -2.40 -11.70
C THR A 399 11.05 -3.75 -12.00
N GLY A 400 11.18 -4.25 -13.23
CA GLY A 400 10.57 -5.53 -13.62
C GLY A 400 9.07 -5.47 -13.88
N PHE A 401 8.53 -4.31 -14.26
CA PHE A 401 7.10 -4.16 -14.61
C PHE A 401 6.64 -5.14 -15.69
N THR A 402 7.54 -5.51 -16.61
CA THR A 402 7.29 -6.46 -17.70
C THR A 402 7.71 -7.89 -17.38
N SER A 403 8.27 -8.13 -16.18
CA SER A 403 8.80 -9.44 -15.82
C SER A 403 7.68 -10.46 -15.64
N LYS A 404 7.88 -11.66 -16.19
CA LYS A 404 6.91 -12.77 -16.11
C LYS A 404 7.67 -14.09 -15.95
N HIS A 405 7.05 -15.02 -15.23
CA HIS A 405 7.59 -16.35 -14.99
C HIS A 405 6.52 -17.42 -15.27
N LEU A 406 6.91 -18.49 -15.97
CA LEU A 406 6.06 -19.64 -16.24
C LEU A 406 6.85 -20.94 -16.04
N THR A 407 6.29 -21.86 -15.24
CA THR A 407 6.84 -23.21 -15.08
C THR A 407 5.95 -24.25 -15.76
N LEU A 408 6.55 -25.14 -16.53
CA LEU A 408 5.84 -26.24 -17.20
C LEU A 408 6.41 -27.60 -16.73
N PRO A 409 5.60 -28.49 -16.15
CA PRO A 409 6.08 -29.80 -15.75
C PRO A 409 6.39 -30.67 -16.99
N LEU A 410 7.55 -31.32 -16.98
CA LEU A 410 7.94 -32.38 -17.91
C LEU A 410 7.69 -33.72 -17.21
N LEU A 411 6.56 -34.34 -17.51
CA LEU A 411 6.28 -35.68 -17.00
C LEU A 411 7.10 -36.70 -17.79
N GLU A 412 7.82 -37.55 -17.06
CA GLU A 412 8.36 -38.78 -17.60
C GLU A 412 7.19 -39.77 -17.77
N GLU A 413 7.30 -40.66 -18.76
CA GLU A 413 6.19 -41.45 -19.33
C GLU A 413 5.60 -42.49 -18.33
N ASP A 414 6.20 -42.61 -17.15
CA ASP A 414 5.94 -43.62 -16.15
C ASP A 414 5.70 -43.03 -14.75
N GLY A 415 4.42 -42.93 -14.35
CA GLY A 415 4.07 -43.24 -12.96
C GLY A 415 3.29 -42.22 -12.13
N TYR A 416 2.83 -41.10 -12.67
CA TYR A 416 1.87 -40.26 -11.93
C TYR A 416 0.59 -40.03 -12.72
N GLU A 417 -0.48 -40.67 -12.24
CA GLU A 417 -1.85 -40.44 -12.67
C GLU A 417 -2.19 -38.95 -12.65
N ASP A 418 -2.96 -38.57 -13.64
CA ASP A 418 -3.44 -37.23 -13.97
C ASP A 418 -4.27 -36.63 -12.82
N TRP A 419 -3.63 -36.00 -11.83
CA TRP A 419 -4.32 -35.27 -10.76
C TRP A 419 -4.89 -33.91 -11.22
N GLY A 420 -5.65 -33.89 -12.31
CA GLY A 420 -6.48 -32.75 -12.70
C GLY A 420 -5.72 -31.60 -13.38
N TYR A 421 -4.66 -31.89 -14.14
CA TYR A 421 -4.05 -30.87 -15.00
C TYR A 421 -4.88 -30.71 -16.28
N GLU A 422 -5.82 -29.76 -16.25
CA GLU A 422 -6.69 -29.40 -17.39
C GLU A 422 -5.97 -28.68 -18.55
N HIS A 423 -4.67 -28.40 -18.40
CA HIS A 423 -3.90 -27.65 -19.40
C HIS A 423 -2.99 -28.55 -20.25
N PRO A 424 -2.81 -28.25 -21.55
CA PRO A 424 -1.87 -28.94 -22.42
C PRO A 424 -0.44 -28.92 -21.84
N ARG A 425 0.31 -30.01 -21.97
CA ARG A 425 1.65 -30.19 -21.37
C ARG A 425 2.75 -30.21 -22.41
N PRO A 426 4.00 -29.85 -22.07
CA PRO A 426 5.13 -30.06 -22.97
C PRO A 426 5.23 -31.51 -23.45
N ILE A 427 5.67 -31.70 -24.69
CA ILE A 427 5.88 -33.01 -25.32
C ILE A 427 7.36 -33.13 -25.71
N VAL A 428 7.99 -34.24 -25.35
CA VAL A 428 9.36 -34.55 -25.79
C VAL A 428 9.30 -35.61 -26.88
N GLU A 429 9.80 -35.29 -28.06
CA GLU A 429 9.88 -36.21 -29.19
C GLU A 429 11.27 -36.20 -29.80
N LYS A 430 11.92 -37.38 -29.86
CA LYS A 430 13.25 -37.55 -30.46
C LYS A 430 14.27 -36.53 -29.92
N GLY A 431 14.27 -36.33 -28.59
CA GLY A 431 15.16 -35.39 -27.89
C GLY A 431 14.81 -33.91 -28.08
N LYS A 432 13.63 -33.58 -28.60
CA LYS A 432 13.18 -32.20 -28.83
C LYS A 432 11.92 -31.91 -28.04
N THR A 433 11.95 -30.80 -27.30
CA THR A 433 10.83 -30.35 -26.48
C THR A 433 9.93 -29.41 -27.27
N PHE A 434 8.64 -29.71 -27.27
CA PHE A 434 7.58 -28.87 -27.82
C PHE A 434 6.66 -28.43 -26.69
N VAL A 435 6.17 -27.20 -26.77
CA VAL A 435 5.28 -26.61 -25.77
C VAL A 435 3.99 -26.12 -26.42
N PRO A 436 2.87 -26.12 -25.68
CA PRO A 436 1.61 -25.59 -26.18
C PRO A 436 1.71 -24.09 -26.41
N LEU A 437 1.62 -23.69 -27.68
CA LEU A 437 1.93 -22.34 -28.11
C LEU A 437 1.08 -21.28 -27.41
N ARG A 438 -0.24 -21.46 -27.41
CA ARG A 438 -1.18 -20.49 -26.85
C ARG A 438 -0.93 -20.28 -25.36
N TYR A 439 -0.82 -21.37 -24.62
CA TYR A 439 -0.60 -21.33 -23.17
C TYR A 439 0.68 -20.57 -22.80
N VAL A 440 1.78 -20.84 -23.51
CA VAL A 440 3.05 -20.13 -23.28
C VAL A 440 2.92 -18.67 -23.73
N ALA A 441 2.41 -18.40 -24.92
CA ALA A 441 2.32 -17.05 -25.46
C ALA A 441 1.44 -16.12 -24.58
N GLU A 442 0.25 -16.57 -24.20
CA GLU A 442 -0.68 -15.78 -23.37
C GLU A 442 -0.13 -15.55 -21.95
N ALA A 443 0.64 -16.48 -21.39
CA ALA A 443 1.33 -16.28 -20.11
C ALA A 443 2.39 -15.16 -20.15
N PHE A 444 2.90 -14.85 -21.34
CA PHE A 444 3.80 -13.72 -21.61
C PHE A 444 3.07 -12.57 -22.32
N ASP A 445 1.76 -12.44 -22.09
CA ASP A 445 0.90 -11.36 -22.59
C ASP A 445 0.79 -11.28 -24.13
N ALA A 446 1.16 -12.32 -24.88
CA ALA A 446 1.06 -12.30 -26.33
C ALA A 446 -0.32 -12.75 -26.84
N ASP A 447 -0.92 -11.99 -27.77
CA ASP A 447 -2.16 -12.36 -28.45
C ASP A 447 -1.90 -13.44 -29.51
N VAL A 448 -2.73 -14.48 -29.56
CA VAL A 448 -2.60 -15.59 -30.49
C VAL A 448 -3.88 -15.81 -31.30
N LYS A 449 -3.81 -15.56 -32.60
CA LYS A 449 -4.89 -15.79 -33.56
C LYS A 449 -4.60 -16.97 -34.48
N TRP A 450 -5.61 -17.82 -34.69
CA TRP A 450 -5.52 -18.99 -35.56
C TRP A 450 -6.37 -18.80 -36.81
N ASP A 451 -5.75 -18.90 -37.99
CA ASP A 451 -6.43 -19.01 -39.27
C ASP A 451 -6.44 -20.48 -39.71
N LYS A 452 -7.59 -21.12 -39.51
CA LYS A 452 -7.80 -22.54 -39.85
C LYS A 452 -7.62 -22.82 -41.34
N SER A 453 -8.02 -21.89 -42.21
CA SER A 453 -7.97 -22.07 -43.67
C SER A 453 -6.53 -22.14 -44.19
N LYS A 454 -5.64 -21.35 -43.59
CA LYS A 454 -4.22 -21.27 -43.96
C LYS A 454 -3.31 -22.14 -43.08
N LYS A 455 -3.89 -22.84 -42.10
CA LYS A 455 -3.16 -23.47 -41.00
C LYS A 455 -2.09 -22.55 -40.40
N GLN A 456 -2.46 -21.29 -40.19
CA GLN A 456 -1.54 -20.21 -39.85
C GLN A 456 -1.84 -19.66 -38.46
N ILE A 457 -0.79 -19.46 -37.67
CA ILE A 457 -0.84 -18.79 -36.38
C ILE A 457 -0.24 -17.39 -36.55
N ARG A 458 -0.94 -16.39 -36.05
CA ARG A 458 -0.41 -15.02 -35.88
C ARG A 458 -0.30 -14.75 -34.39
N ILE A 459 0.90 -14.39 -33.95
CA ILE A 459 1.23 -14.03 -32.57
C ILE A 459 1.63 -12.55 -32.56
N VAL A 460 1.12 -11.78 -31.59
CA VAL A 460 1.58 -10.42 -31.33
C VAL A 460 2.07 -10.35 -29.90
N ASP A 461 3.34 -10.07 -29.72
CA ASP A 461 3.90 -9.81 -28.40
C ASP A 461 3.42 -8.44 -27.91
N ASP A 462 2.73 -8.40 -26.77
CA ASP A 462 2.13 -7.16 -26.29
C ASP A 462 3.19 -6.12 -25.92
N ILE A 463 4.36 -6.49 -25.39
CA ILE A 463 5.38 -5.52 -24.97
C ILE A 463 6.09 -4.90 -26.18
N THR A 464 6.62 -5.74 -27.07
CA THR A 464 7.45 -5.33 -28.21
C THR A 464 6.66 -5.02 -29.48
N GLN A 465 5.37 -5.37 -29.53
CA GLN A 465 4.49 -5.30 -30.71
C GLN A 465 4.97 -6.13 -31.91
N LYS A 466 5.93 -7.04 -31.67
CA LYS A 466 6.49 -7.95 -32.69
C LYS A 466 5.40 -8.87 -33.22
N VAL A 467 5.31 -8.99 -34.54
CA VAL A 467 4.36 -9.87 -35.22
C VAL A 467 5.07 -11.12 -35.70
N ILE A 468 4.68 -12.28 -35.16
CA ILE A 468 5.19 -13.58 -35.56
C ILE A 468 4.10 -14.34 -36.33
N ILE A 469 4.45 -14.86 -37.50
CA ILE A 469 3.58 -15.71 -38.31
C ILE A 469 4.22 -17.09 -38.42
N LEU A 470 3.47 -18.10 -37.99
CA LEU A 470 3.85 -19.51 -38.08
C LEU A 470 2.83 -20.26 -38.92
N ASN A 471 3.28 -21.28 -39.64
CA ASN A 471 2.40 -22.22 -40.31
C ASN A 471 2.67 -23.62 -39.77
N VAL A 472 1.61 -24.38 -39.49
CA VAL A 472 1.73 -25.78 -39.09
C VAL A 472 2.43 -26.56 -40.21
N ASP A 473 3.32 -27.48 -39.84
CA ASP A 473 4.14 -28.31 -40.73
C ASP A 473 5.17 -27.54 -41.59
N SER A 474 5.34 -26.23 -41.39
CA SER A 474 6.35 -25.41 -42.06
C SER A 474 7.59 -25.22 -41.19
N LYS A 475 8.78 -25.32 -41.80
CA LYS A 475 10.06 -24.96 -41.17
C LYS A 475 10.46 -23.49 -41.41
N SER A 476 9.51 -22.64 -41.79
CA SER A 476 9.71 -21.20 -41.94
C SER A 476 8.66 -20.44 -41.14
N ALA A 477 9.13 -19.43 -40.41
CA ALA A 477 8.33 -18.41 -39.77
C ALA A 477 8.52 -17.06 -40.48
N LYS A 478 7.66 -16.09 -40.17
CA LYS A 478 7.96 -14.67 -40.41
C LYS A 478 7.96 -13.93 -39.08
N VAL A 479 8.97 -13.08 -38.85
CA VAL A 479 9.07 -12.18 -37.70
C VAL A 479 9.19 -10.77 -38.26
N ASP A 480 8.22 -9.91 -37.96
CA ASP A 480 8.10 -8.56 -38.54
C ASP A 480 8.25 -8.54 -40.06
N GLY A 481 7.61 -9.53 -40.71
CA GLY A 481 7.64 -9.73 -42.16
C GLY A 481 8.88 -10.42 -42.71
N LYS A 482 9.98 -10.53 -41.94
CA LYS A 482 11.23 -11.19 -42.36
C LYS A 482 11.15 -12.69 -42.15
N ALA A 483 11.57 -13.48 -43.15
CA ALA A 483 11.57 -14.93 -43.05
C ALA A 483 12.66 -15.43 -42.07
N VAL A 484 12.29 -16.35 -41.18
CA VAL A 484 13.18 -16.98 -40.21
C VAL A 484 13.03 -18.49 -40.32
N ALA A 485 14.15 -19.21 -40.46
CA ALA A 485 14.16 -20.67 -40.51
C ALA A 485 13.94 -21.28 -39.11
N LEU A 486 13.10 -22.30 -39.03
CA LEU A 486 12.83 -23.07 -37.81
C LEU A 486 13.63 -24.38 -37.84
N LYS A 487 14.16 -24.81 -36.69
CA LYS A 487 14.82 -26.13 -36.62
C LYS A 487 13.79 -27.25 -36.77
N ASN A 488 12.60 -27.04 -36.20
CA ASN A 488 11.48 -27.97 -36.27
C ASN A 488 10.18 -27.23 -36.58
N ALA A 489 9.30 -27.88 -37.33
CA ALA A 489 8.01 -27.30 -37.68
C ALA A 489 7.04 -27.35 -36.48
N PRO A 490 6.19 -26.33 -36.30
CA PRO A 490 5.02 -26.42 -35.44
C PRO A 490 4.10 -27.56 -35.88
N LYS A 491 3.41 -28.19 -34.93
CA LYS A 491 2.54 -29.34 -35.19
C LYS A 491 1.21 -29.22 -34.45
N LEU A 492 0.16 -29.74 -35.05
CA LEU A 492 -1.17 -29.79 -34.43
C LEU A 492 -1.37 -31.17 -33.79
N VAL A 493 -1.47 -31.21 -32.46
CA VAL A 493 -1.68 -32.45 -31.69
C VAL A 493 -2.97 -32.31 -30.89
N LYS A 494 -3.96 -33.15 -31.18
CA LYS A 494 -5.28 -33.18 -30.49
C LYS A 494 -5.89 -31.77 -30.35
N GLY A 495 -5.86 -30.97 -31.41
CA GLY A 495 -6.42 -29.61 -31.43
C GLY A 495 -5.55 -28.52 -30.83
N THR A 496 -4.40 -28.86 -30.22
CA THR A 496 -3.44 -27.89 -29.69
C THR A 496 -2.25 -27.74 -30.63
N VAL A 497 -1.84 -26.50 -30.91
CA VAL A 497 -0.61 -26.23 -31.66
C VAL A 497 0.59 -26.28 -30.72
N TYR A 498 1.52 -27.15 -31.04
CA TYR A 498 2.79 -27.34 -30.35
C TYR A 498 3.92 -26.73 -31.16
N VAL A 499 4.69 -25.85 -30.52
CA VAL A 499 5.85 -25.17 -31.12
C VAL A 499 7.10 -25.62 -30.37
N PRO A 500 8.25 -25.78 -31.04
CA PRO A 500 9.44 -26.21 -30.34
C PRO A 500 9.90 -25.10 -29.37
N LEU A 501 10.34 -25.53 -28.17
CA LEU A 501 10.56 -24.65 -27.02
C LEU A 501 11.51 -23.49 -27.33
N VAL A 502 12.61 -23.78 -28.02
CA VAL A 502 13.65 -22.80 -28.34
C VAL A 502 13.10 -21.70 -29.25
N GLU A 503 12.29 -22.07 -30.23
CA GLU A 503 11.67 -21.15 -31.18
C GLU A 503 10.70 -20.20 -30.48
N VAL A 504 9.78 -20.72 -29.65
CA VAL A 504 8.83 -19.86 -28.93
C VAL A 504 9.51 -18.97 -27.90
N ALA A 505 10.52 -19.49 -27.18
CA ALA A 505 11.31 -18.71 -26.24
C ALA A 505 12.03 -17.54 -26.94
N ASN A 506 12.63 -17.79 -28.11
CA ASN A 506 13.28 -16.74 -28.90
C ASN A 506 12.28 -15.70 -29.44
N PHE A 507 11.09 -16.12 -29.89
CA PHE A 507 10.08 -15.20 -30.41
C PHE A 507 9.58 -14.22 -29.35
N LEU A 508 9.33 -14.73 -28.15
CA LEU A 508 8.79 -13.98 -27.01
C LEU A 508 9.88 -13.31 -26.15
N ASN A 509 11.16 -13.45 -26.52
CA ASN A 509 12.30 -12.96 -25.74
C ASN A 509 12.32 -13.47 -24.29
N VAL A 510 12.07 -14.77 -24.13
CA VAL A 510 12.00 -15.48 -22.85
C VAL A 510 13.19 -16.43 -22.73
N LYS A 511 13.77 -16.52 -21.54
CA LYS A 511 14.84 -17.48 -21.23
C LYS A 511 14.22 -18.78 -20.74
N ALA A 512 14.58 -19.89 -21.37
CA ALA A 512 14.15 -21.23 -20.96
C ALA A 512 15.27 -21.96 -20.21
N LYS A 513 14.92 -22.60 -19.08
CA LYS A 513 15.80 -23.47 -18.30
C LYS A 513 15.11 -24.79 -17.97
N PHE A 514 15.88 -25.86 -17.90
CA PHE A 514 15.42 -27.14 -17.36
C PHE A 514 15.84 -27.24 -15.91
N GLU A 515 14.90 -27.56 -15.04
CA GLU A 515 15.11 -27.60 -13.59
C GLU A 515 14.65 -28.95 -13.04
N ASN A 516 15.42 -29.50 -12.09
CA ASN A 516 15.04 -30.69 -11.36
C ASN A 516 14.38 -30.27 -10.06
N HIS A 517 13.12 -30.62 -9.88
CA HIS A 517 12.39 -30.49 -8.62
C HIS A 517 12.23 -31.85 -7.96
N GLU A 518 11.89 -31.84 -6.67
CA GLU A 518 11.56 -33.04 -5.87
C GLU A 518 10.50 -33.92 -6.57
N TYR A 519 9.62 -33.30 -7.36
CA TYR A 519 8.48 -33.96 -8.04
C TYR A 519 8.67 -34.15 -9.54
N GLY A 520 9.88 -33.97 -10.07
CA GLY A 520 10.21 -34.24 -11.48
C GLY A 520 10.95 -33.11 -12.18
N LYS A 521 11.04 -33.19 -13.52
CA LYS A 521 11.68 -32.16 -14.35
C LYS A 521 10.68 -31.08 -14.71
N TRP A 522 11.14 -29.83 -14.74
CA TRP A 522 10.34 -28.67 -15.11
C TRP A 522 11.06 -27.83 -16.15
N ILE A 523 10.30 -27.09 -16.94
CA ILE A 523 10.79 -26.02 -17.80
C ILE A 523 10.41 -24.71 -17.12
N SER A 524 11.40 -23.89 -16.78
CA SER A 524 11.20 -22.54 -16.28
C SER A 524 11.43 -21.56 -17.42
N LEU A 525 10.50 -20.64 -17.60
CA LEU A 525 10.47 -19.62 -18.63
C LEU A 525 10.43 -18.24 -17.95
N ASP A 526 11.44 -17.41 -18.22
CA ASP A 526 11.61 -16.10 -17.60
C ASP A 526 11.68 -14.98 -18.65
N ARG A 527 10.80 -13.97 -18.54
CA ARG A 527 10.99 -12.67 -19.18
C ARG A 527 11.46 -11.70 -18.10
N ASN A 528 12.61 -11.06 -18.33
CA ASN A 528 13.10 -9.98 -17.48
C ASN A 528 12.42 -8.69 -17.88
#